data_AF-A0A699RSU9-F1
#
_entry.id   AF-A0A699RSU9-F1
#
_cell.length_a   1.000
_cell.length_b   1.000
_cell.length_c   1.000
_cell.angle_alpha   90.00
_cell.angle_beta   90.00
_cell.angle_gamma   90.00
#
_symmetry.space_group_name_H-M   'P 1'
#
loop_
_entity.id
_entity.type
_entity.pdbx_description
1 polymer ?
#
loop_
_entity_poly.entity_id
_entity_poly.type
_entity_poly.pdbx_seq_one_letter_code
_entity_poly.pdbx_strand_id
1 'polypeptide(L)'
;MDLCTNLSNKVLELESEVIDIKSTYKAKIEKLESRVERSKEENRLITEVVTTAGVDVNAASIQDTPITAAKATKVIDEVPKLRKRRGVIIQDHKETKTVTVQPKVQAKDKGKATD
;
A
#
# COMPACT_ATOMS: atom_id res chain seq x y z
N MET A 1 2.35 -20.37 31.28
CA MET A 1 1.03 -20.17 30.64
C MET A 1 1.00 -18.84 29.88
N ASP A 2 2.17 -18.29 29.54
CA ASP A 2 2.34 -16.83 29.52
C ASP A 2 2.32 -16.26 28.10
N LEU A 3 2.60 -17.09 27.09
CA LEU A 3 2.62 -16.64 25.71
C LEU A 3 1.22 -16.25 25.22
N CYS A 4 0.21 -17.05 25.57
CA CYS A 4 -1.17 -16.79 25.15
C CYS A 4 -1.69 -15.48 25.75
N THR A 5 -1.48 -15.25 27.05
CA THR A 5 -1.88 -14.01 27.73
C THR A 5 -1.15 -12.79 27.18
N ASN A 6 0.16 -12.88 26.94
CA ASN A 6 0.93 -11.78 26.37
C ASN A 6 0.50 -11.43 24.94
N LEU A 7 0.17 -12.45 24.14
CA LEU A 7 -0.32 -12.23 22.78
C LEU A 7 -1.72 -11.62 22.80
N SER A 8 -2.62 -12.12 23.66
CA SER A 8 -3.97 -11.56 23.83
C SER A 8 -3.95 -10.10 24.25
N ASN A 9 -3.07 -9.71 25.18
CA ASN A 9 -2.96 -8.31 25.61
C ASN A 9 -2.52 -7.39 24.47
N LYS A 10 -1.55 -7.82 23.64
CA LYS A 10 -1.11 -7.06 22.47
C LYS A 10 -2.20 -6.94 21.42
N VAL A 11 -3.00 -7.99 21.23
CA VAL A 11 -4.15 -7.95 20.31
C VAL A 11 -5.15 -6.90 20.80
N LEU A 12 -5.48 -6.88 22.10
CA LEU A 12 -6.40 -5.90 22.67
C LEU A 12 -5.88 -4.45 22.56
N GLU A 13 -4.59 -4.24 22.78
CA GLU A 13 -3.95 -2.92 22.62
C GLU A 13 -4.05 -2.44 21.17
N LEU A 14 -3.71 -3.29 20.20
CA LEU A 14 -3.83 -2.99 18.78
C LEU A 14 -5.28 -2.75 18.34
N GLU A 15 -6.23 -3.52 18.86
CA GLU A 15 -7.66 -3.31 18.60
C GLU A 15 -8.11 -1.93 19.07
N SER A 16 -7.68 -1.51 20.26
CA SER A 16 -7.97 -0.17 20.79
C SER A 16 -7.36 0.93 19.92
N GLU A 17 -6.08 0.83 19.57
CA GLU A 17 -5.40 1.81 18.72
C GLU A 17 -6.08 1.95 17.35
N VAL A 18 -6.50 0.83 16.75
CA VAL A 18 -7.21 0.84 15.47
C VAL A 18 -8.56 1.55 15.58
N ILE A 19 -9.28 1.38 16.70
CA ILE A 19 -10.53 2.09 16.96
C ILE A 19 -10.29 3.60 17.07
N ASP A 20 -9.27 4.02 17.80
CA ASP A 20 -8.94 5.44 18.00
C ASP A 20 -8.52 6.11 16.69
N ILE A 21 -7.69 5.43 15.90
CA ILE A 21 -7.27 5.88 14.56
C ILE A 21 -8.51 6.06 13.68
N LYS A 22 -9.39 5.06 13.63
CA LYS A 22 -10.62 5.11 12.83
C LYS A 22 -11.51 6.28 13.24
N SER A 23 -11.72 6.48 14.55
CA SER A 23 -12.50 7.58 15.09
C SER A 23 -11.90 8.94 14.71
N THR A 24 -10.58 9.09 14.86
CA THR A 24 -9.86 10.33 14.51
C THR A 24 -10.00 10.68 13.04
N TYR A 25 -9.84 9.71 12.13
CA TYR A 25 -10.00 9.97 10.70
C TYR A 25 -11.45 10.27 10.32
N LYS A 26 -12.43 9.61 10.93
CA LYS A 26 -13.84 9.92 10.73
C LYS A 26 -14.14 11.38 11.05
N ALA A 27 -13.72 11.86 12.23
CA ALA A 27 -13.92 13.25 12.63
C ALA A 27 -13.20 14.25 11.69
N LYS A 28 -12.00 13.91 11.20
CA LYS A 28 -11.28 14.74 10.22
C LYS A 28 -12.01 14.82 8.88
N ILE A 29 -12.62 13.73 8.43
CA ILE A 29 -13.39 13.68 7.17
C ILE A 29 -14.63 14.57 7.29
N GLU A 30 -15.43 14.42 8.35
CA GLU A 30 -16.63 15.25 8.59
C GLU A 30 -16.27 16.76 8.67
N LYS A 31 -15.14 17.08 9.31
CA LYS A 31 -14.61 18.46 9.34
C LYS A 31 -14.19 18.98 7.97
N LEU A 32 -13.65 18.13 7.10
CA LEU A 32 -13.26 18.52 5.74
C LEU A 32 -14.49 18.68 4.83
N GLU A 33 -15.47 17.79 4.92
CA GLU A 33 -16.72 17.87 4.17
C GLU A 33 -17.46 19.18 4.47
N SER A 34 -17.62 19.54 5.74
CA SER A 34 -18.23 20.82 6.12
C SER A 34 -17.45 22.06 5.67
N ARG A 35 -16.13 21.97 5.48
CA ARG A 35 -15.32 23.07 4.92
C ARG A 35 -15.49 23.17 3.40
N VAL A 36 -15.55 22.04 2.72
CA VAL A 36 -15.79 21.98 1.28
C VAL A 36 -17.16 22.56 0.95
N GLU A 37 -18.20 22.21 1.72
CA GLU A 37 -19.55 22.72 1.49
C GLU A 37 -19.64 24.25 1.63
N ARG A 38 -19.03 24.81 2.68
CA ARG A 38 -18.93 26.27 2.84
C ARG A 38 -18.18 26.94 1.68
N SER A 39 -17.09 26.34 1.23
CA SER A 39 -16.31 26.87 0.10
C SER A 39 -17.09 26.81 -1.22
N LYS A 40 -17.92 25.78 -1.43
CA LYS A 40 -18.82 25.68 -2.58
C LYS A 40 -19.84 26.82 -2.59
N GLU A 41 -20.47 27.09 -1.44
CA GLU A 41 -21.43 28.19 -1.31
C GLU A 41 -20.77 29.56 -1.54
N GLU A 42 -19.61 29.82 -0.93
CA GLU A 42 -18.85 31.05 -1.15
C GLU A 42 -18.50 31.25 -2.64
N ASN A 43 -18.05 30.20 -3.33
CA ASN A 43 -17.78 30.26 -4.77
C ASN A 43 -19.05 30.54 -5.60
N ARG A 44 -20.21 30.00 -5.20
CA ARG A 44 -21.49 30.30 -5.85
C ARG A 44 -21.83 31.78 -5.74
N LEU A 45 -21.72 32.34 -4.53
CA LEU A 45 -21.98 33.76 -4.27
C LEU A 45 -21.01 34.67 -5.02
N ILE A 46 -19.72 34.31 -5.07
CA ILE A 46 -18.72 35.06 -5.85
C ILE A 46 -19.11 35.07 -7.33
N THR A 47 -19.52 33.92 -7.88
CA THR A 47 -19.94 33.82 -9.29
C THR A 47 -21.16 34.71 -9.56
N GLU A 48 -22.13 34.75 -8.66
CA GLU A 48 -23.31 35.64 -8.74
C GLU A 48 -22.93 37.13 -8.69
N VAL A 49 -22.05 37.52 -7.76
CA VAL A 49 -21.57 38.92 -7.67
C VAL A 49 -20.76 39.33 -8.90
N VAL A 50 -19.91 38.43 -9.40
CA VAL A 50 -19.08 38.67 -10.59
C VAL A 50 -19.95 38.86 -11.84
N THR A 51 -20.95 37.98 -12.02
CA THR A 51 -21.88 38.07 -13.15
C THR A 51 -22.73 39.35 -13.08
N THR A 52 -23.20 39.75 -11.90
CA THR A 52 -23.93 41.01 -11.73
C THR A 52 -23.05 42.25 -11.94
N ALA A 53 -21.76 42.17 -11.62
CA ALA A 53 -20.79 43.23 -11.90
C ALA A 53 -20.37 43.34 -13.38
N GLY A 54 -20.88 42.46 -14.26
CA GLY A 54 -20.56 42.45 -15.69
C GLY A 54 -19.11 42.05 -16.00
N VAL A 55 -18.43 41.42 -15.05
CA VAL A 55 -17.06 40.89 -15.25
C VAL A 55 -17.18 39.49 -15.82
N ASP A 56 -16.75 39.29 -17.07
CA ASP A 56 -16.69 37.98 -17.69
C ASP A 56 -15.53 37.18 -17.09
N VAL A 57 -15.84 36.27 -16.16
CA VAL A 57 -14.88 35.34 -15.60
C VAL A 57 -15.02 34.02 -16.35
N ASN A 58 -14.03 33.75 -17.21
CA ASN A 58 -13.95 32.50 -17.96
C ASN A 58 -13.87 31.33 -16.96
N ALA A 59 -15.02 30.67 -16.76
CA ALA A 59 -15.20 29.60 -15.80
C ALA A 59 -14.49 28.34 -16.28
N ALA A 60 -13.19 28.25 -16.05
CA ALA A 60 -12.48 26.98 -16.09
C ALA A 60 -13.08 26.09 -14.98
N SER A 61 -14.13 25.38 -15.39
CA SER A 61 -15.06 24.57 -14.61
C SER A 61 -14.35 23.77 -13.52
N ILE A 62 -14.63 24.10 -12.26
CA ILE A 62 -14.47 23.15 -11.16
C ILE A 62 -15.56 22.09 -11.37
N GLN A 63 -15.27 21.08 -12.18
CA GLN A 63 -16.17 19.93 -12.29
C GLN A 63 -16.22 19.25 -10.92
N ASP A 64 -17.43 18.90 -10.47
CA ASP A 64 -17.70 18.02 -9.33
C ASP A 64 -17.18 16.61 -9.63
N THR A 65 -15.87 16.49 -9.80
CA THR A 65 -15.20 15.20 -9.97
C THR A 65 -15.07 14.61 -8.57
N PRO A 66 -15.79 13.53 -8.24
CA PRO A 66 -15.55 12.84 -6.99
C PRO A 66 -14.08 12.41 -6.95
N ILE A 67 -13.37 12.85 -5.91
CA ILE A 67 -11.94 12.58 -5.73
C ILE A 67 -11.80 11.08 -5.45
N THR A 68 -11.70 10.29 -6.53
CA THR A 68 -11.48 8.85 -6.42
C THR A 68 -10.02 8.66 -6.04
N ALA A 69 -9.78 8.17 -4.84
CA ALA A 69 -8.44 7.88 -4.35
C ALA A 69 -7.81 6.76 -5.21
N ALA A 70 -7.07 7.13 -6.25
CA ALA A 70 -6.27 6.21 -7.03
C ALA A 70 -5.18 5.64 -6.11
N LYS A 71 -5.31 4.35 -5.77
CA LYS A 71 -4.31 3.59 -5.03
C LYS A 71 -2.99 3.64 -5.82
N ALA A 72 -2.00 4.35 -5.28
CA ALA A 72 -0.69 4.44 -5.89
C ALA A 72 -0.01 3.05 -5.90
N THR A 73 -0.03 2.37 -7.05
CA THR A 73 0.81 1.21 -7.31
C THR A 73 2.23 1.73 -7.47
N LYS A 74 3.04 1.61 -6.42
CA LYS A 74 4.47 1.89 -6.46
C LYS A 74 5.12 0.85 -7.37
N VAL A 75 5.36 1.22 -8.62
CA VAL A 75 6.25 0.50 -9.54
C VAL A 75 7.62 0.47 -8.87
N ILE A 76 8.02 -0.71 -8.41
CA ILE A 76 9.36 -0.98 -7.89
C ILE A 76 10.22 -1.34 -9.09
N ASP A 77 10.51 -0.35 -9.94
CA ASP A 77 11.68 -0.45 -10.80
C ASP A 77 12.90 -0.13 -9.96
N GLU A 78 13.77 -1.13 -9.87
CA GLU A 78 15.09 -1.15 -9.25
C GLU A 78 15.16 -1.06 -7.71
N VAL A 79 15.35 -2.24 -7.12
CA VAL A 79 15.87 -2.49 -5.78
C VAL A 79 17.12 -1.63 -5.52
N PRO A 80 17.10 -0.67 -4.57
CA PRO A 80 18.33 -0.08 -4.07
C PRO A 80 19.08 -1.17 -3.32
N LYS A 81 20.26 -1.56 -3.82
CA LYS A 81 21.13 -2.59 -3.24
C LYS A 81 21.23 -2.45 -1.71
N LEU A 82 20.64 -3.42 -1.01
CA LEU A 82 20.63 -3.51 0.45
C LEU A 82 22.07 -3.59 0.97
N ARG A 83 22.49 -2.56 1.72
CA ARG A 83 23.78 -2.51 2.41
C ARG A 83 23.86 -3.68 3.40
N LYS A 84 24.90 -4.51 3.25
CA LYS A 84 25.22 -5.64 4.14
C LYS A 84 25.46 -5.13 5.57
N ARG A 85 24.50 -5.31 6.47
CA ARG A 85 24.80 -5.41 7.91
C ARG A 85 24.87 -6.89 8.27
N ARG A 86 25.98 -7.29 8.88
CA ARG A 86 26.22 -8.66 9.36
C ARG A 86 25.19 -8.97 10.45
N GLY A 87 24.29 -9.91 10.18
CA GLY A 87 23.28 -10.36 11.14
C GLY A 87 22.27 -11.26 10.45
N VAL A 88 22.46 -12.58 10.60
CA VAL A 88 21.53 -13.70 10.38
C VAL A 88 20.52 -13.57 9.22
N ILE A 89 20.81 -14.28 8.13
CA ILE A 89 19.84 -14.53 7.06
C ILE A 89 18.97 -15.70 7.52
N ILE A 90 17.73 -15.43 7.92
CA ILE A 90 16.70 -16.48 8.00
C ILE A 90 16.14 -16.60 6.59
N GLN A 91 16.54 -17.66 5.87
CA GLN A 91 15.82 -18.08 4.67
C GLN A 91 14.56 -18.82 5.13
N ASP A 92 13.40 -18.28 4.83
CA ASP A 92 12.15 -19.04 4.90
C ASP A 92 12.21 -20.17 3.86
N HIS A 93 12.33 -21.39 4.35
CA HIS A 93 12.08 -22.60 3.59
C HIS A 93 10.59 -22.61 3.21
N LYS A 94 10.30 -22.23 1.96
CA LYS A 94 9.01 -22.56 1.35
C LYS A 94 8.99 -24.07 1.10
N GLU A 95 8.18 -24.80 1.87
CA GLU A 95 7.89 -26.22 1.64
C GLU A 95 7.44 -26.43 0.19
N THR A 96 8.28 -27.10 -0.59
CA THR A 96 7.89 -27.73 -1.85
C THR A 96 8.08 -29.22 -1.63
N LYS A 97 6.98 -29.96 -1.42
CA LYS A 97 7.02 -31.40 -1.21
C LYS A 97 7.34 -32.12 -2.53
N THR A 98 8.49 -32.79 -2.53
CA THR A 98 8.81 -34.11 -3.12
C THR A 98 8.22 -34.48 -4.48
N VAL A 99 9.09 -34.71 -5.47
CA VAL A 99 9.32 -36.03 -6.09
C VAL A 99 10.75 -36.07 -6.66
N THR A 100 11.62 -36.87 -6.05
CA THR A 100 12.91 -37.27 -6.64
C THR A 100 12.68 -38.53 -7.45
N VAL A 101 12.59 -38.42 -8.78
CA VAL A 101 12.81 -39.57 -9.67
C VAL A 101 14.16 -39.35 -10.32
N GLN A 102 15.15 -40.14 -9.89
CA GLN A 102 16.38 -40.32 -10.64
C GLN A 102 16.18 -41.45 -11.65
N PRO A 103 16.29 -41.22 -12.97
CA PRO A 103 16.66 -42.27 -13.89
C PRO A 103 18.19 -42.38 -13.88
N LYS A 104 18.66 -43.52 -13.39
CA LYS A 104 20.05 -43.95 -13.36
C LYS A 104 20.52 -44.31 -14.78
N VAL A 105 21.82 -44.11 -15.00
CA VAL A 105 22.70 -44.74 -16.00
C VAL A 105 22.75 -44.09 -17.39
N GLN A 106 23.86 -43.40 -17.67
CA GLN A 106 24.60 -43.60 -18.91
C GLN A 106 26.07 -43.88 -18.58
N ALA A 107 26.49 -45.11 -18.84
CA ALA A 107 27.88 -45.53 -18.86
C ALA A 107 28.33 -45.57 -20.32
N LYS A 108 29.36 -44.80 -20.66
CA LYS A 108 30.29 -45.11 -21.75
C LYS A 108 31.37 -44.02 -21.81
N ASP A 109 32.58 -44.35 -21.39
CA ASP A 109 33.70 -44.15 -22.29
C ASP A 109 34.77 -45.23 -22.09
N LYS A 110 35.25 -45.75 -23.20
CA LYS A 110 36.16 -46.89 -23.32
C LYS A 110 37.60 -46.38 -23.29
N GLY A 111 38.29 -46.55 -22.16
CA GLY A 111 39.75 -46.50 -22.15
C GLY A 111 40.33 -47.84 -22.64
N LYS A 112 40.95 -47.85 -23.82
CA LYS A 112 41.91 -48.90 -24.22
C LYS A 112 43.02 -48.29 -25.09
N ALA A 113 44.19 -48.11 -24.46
CA ALA A 113 45.50 -48.25 -25.11
C ALA A 113 46.51 -48.52 -23.99
N THR A 114 47.04 -49.74 -23.96
CA THR A 114 48.22 -50.17 -23.21
C THR A 114 49.30 -50.47 -24.24
N ASP A 115 50.49 -49.92 -24.04
CA ASP A 115 51.75 -50.59 -24.41
C ASP A 115 51.94 -51.83 -23.54
#